data_AF-A0A6N8F6J8-F1
#
_entry.id   AF-A0A6N8F6J8-F1
#
_cell.length_a   1.000
_cell.length_b   1.000
_cell.length_c   1.000
_cell.angle_alpha   90.00
_cell.angle_beta   90.00
_cell.angle_gamma   90.00
#
_symmetry.space_group_name_H-M   'P 1'
#
loop_
_entity.id
_entity.type
_entity.pdbx_description
1 polymer ?
#
loop_
_entity_poly.entity_id
_entity_poly.type
_entity_poly.pdbx_seq_one_letter_code
_entity_poly.pdbx_strand_id
1 'polypeptide(L)'
;MPALNRIILINTHMTGVVELNLNGHTNICGTNASGKTTLQRLIPVFYGEYPSRVVPATRDSFERWYLPQSNSYIIYEYLRGEQDSDVCQVVLTSSGKGVDYRLINKAFELSDYLSAGMLEGQHAANPVELVRNYQT
;
A
#
# COMPACT_ATOMS: atom_id res chain seq x y z
N MET A 1 5.52 20.53 -1.08
CA MET A 1 6.81 19.81 -1.00
C MET A 1 6.52 18.32 -1.17
N PRO A 2 7.38 17.56 -1.86
CA PRO A 2 7.18 16.12 -2.03
C PRO A 2 7.21 15.41 -0.68
N ALA A 3 6.19 14.60 -0.41
CA ALA A 3 6.03 13.94 0.88
C ALA A 3 5.12 12.71 0.76
N LEU A 4 5.34 11.72 1.63
CA LEU A 4 4.42 10.61 1.82
C LEU A 4 3.20 11.10 2.62
N ASN A 5 2.01 11.02 2.03
CA ASN A 5 0.78 11.53 2.65
C ASN A 5 0.10 10.49 3.51
N ARG A 6 -0.03 9.25 3.01
CA ARG A 6 -0.68 8.15 3.71
C ARG A 6 -0.28 6.78 3.16
N ILE A 7 -0.46 5.75 3.98
CA ILE A 7 -0.31 4.34 3.61
C ILE A 7 -1.69 3.68 3.75
N ILE A 8 -2.15 3.02 2.70
CA ILE A 8 -3.41 2.29 2.67
C ILE A 8 -3.11 0.79 2.53
N LEU A 9 -3.76 -0.03 3.35
CA LEU A 9 -3.67 -1.48 3.34
C LEU A 9 -5.04 -2.04 2.96
N ILE A 10 -5.08 -2.90 1.96
CA ILE A 10 -6.31 -3.56 1.51
C ILE A 10 -6.09 -5.08 1.58
N ASN A 11 -7.07 -5.80 2.16
CA ASN A 11 -7.07 -7.28 2.28
C ASN A 11 -5.76 -7.83 2.85
N THR A 12 -5.17 -7.15 3.82
CA THR A 12 -3.98 -7.63 4.54
C THR A 12 -4.41 -8.50 5.73
N HIS A 13 -3.48 -8.90 6.59
CA HIS A 13 -3.84 -9.57 7.87
C HIS A 13 -4.65 -8.67 8.82
N MET A 14 -4.75 -7.37 8.52
CA MET A 14 -5.69 -6.47 9.18
C MET A 14 -7.03 -6.51 8.45
N THR A 15 -8.12 -6.72 9.18
CA THR A 15 -9.47 -6.79 8.61
C THR A 15 -9.88 -5.48 7.96
N GLY A 16 -10.31 -5.54 6.70
CA GLY A 16 -10.84 -4.40 5.94
C GLY A 16 -9.76 -3.53 5.30
N VAL A 17 -10.13 -2.26 5.05
CA VAL A 17 -9.22 -1.22 4.57
C VAL A 17 -8.65 -0.48 5.78
N VAL A 18 -7.33 -0.43 5.90
CA VAL A 18 -6.64 0.30 6.96
C VAL A 18 -5.87 1.47 6.35
N GLU A 19 -6.13 2.67 6.84
CA GLU A 19 -5.45 3.89 6.41
C GLU A 19 -4.58 4.45 7.54
N LEU A 20 -3.33 4.78 7.20
CA LEU A 20 -2.38 5.46 8.06
C LEU A 20 -2.02 6.80 7.45
N ASN A 21 -2.56 7.88 8.01
CA ASN A 21 -2.22 9.25 7.60
C ASN A 21 -0.82 9.63 8.10
N LEU A 22 -0.05 10.35 7.30
CA LEU A 22 1.34 10.76 7.57
C LEU A 22 1.59 12.25 7.27
N ASN A 23 0.57 13.00 6.83
CA ASN A 23 0.64 14.42 6.48
C ASN A 23 0.65 15.37 7.70
N GLY A 24 1.15 14.94 8.85
CA GLY A 24 1.21 15.72 10.09
C GLY A 24 1.81 14.94 11.25
N HIS A 25 1.48 15.32 12.49
CA HIS A 25 1.89 14.58 13.69
C HIS A 25 1.03 13.33 13.88
N THR A 26 1.41 12.22 13.24
CA THR A 26 0.71 10.94 13.42
C THR A 26 1.24 10.19 14.62
N ASN A 27 0.41 10.04 15.64
CA ASN A 27 0.69 9.14 16.76
C ASN A 27 -0.03 7.80 16.55
N ILE A 28 0.72 6.72 16.40
CA ILE A 28 0.16 5.37 16.30
C ILE A 28 -0.07 4.85 17.72
N CYS A 29 -1.30 5.00 18.22
CA CYS A 29 -1.73 4.48 19.52
C CYS A 29 -2.36 3.10 19.37
N GLY A 30 -2.09 2.20 20.33
CA GLY A 30 -2.64 0.84 20.37
C GLY A 30 -1.98 0.00 21.45
N THR A 31 -2.57 -1.13 21.81
CA THR A 31 -2.03 -2.06 22.81
C THR A 31 -0.71 -2.69 22.33
N ASN A 32 0.16 -3.15 23.23
CA ASN A 32 1.32 -3.95 22.81
C ASN A 32 0.85 -5.16 21.97
N ALA A 33 1.59 -5.46 20.91
CA ALA A 33 1.23 -6.45 19.87
C ALA A 33 0.06 -6.09 18.92
N SER A 34 -0.51 -4.88 18.98
CA SER A 34 -1.58 -4.45 18.05
C SER A 34 -1.13 -4.16 16.62
N GLY A 35 0.14 -4.40 16.26
CA GLY A 35 0.67 -4.15 14.92
C GLY A 35 1.33 -2.79 14.69
N LYS A 36 1.60 -1.98 15.72
CA LYS A 36 2.24 -0.64 15.57
C LYS A 36 3.61 -0.67 14.91
N THR A 37 4.55 -1.46 15.46
CA THR A 37 5.88 -1.64 14.88
C THR A 37 5.81 -2.28 13.50
N THR A 38 4.80 -3.14 13.28
CA THR A 38 4.50 -3.73 11.98
C THR A 38 4.09 -2.66 10.97
N LEU A 39 3.24 -1.70 11.32
CA LEU A 39 2.90 -0.57 10.42
C LEU A 39 4.08 0.36 10.17
N GLN A 40 4.89 0.66 11.19
CA GLN A 40 6.07 1.52 11.06
C GLN A 40 7.11 0.97 10.07
N ARG A 41 7.21 -0.36 9.93
CA ARG A 41 8.11 -1.02 8.97
C ARG A 41 7.77 -0.76 7.51
N LEU A 42 6.57 -0.27 7.20
CA LEU A 42 6.18 0.08 5.84
C LEU A 42 6.80 1.40 5.37
N ILE A 43 7.18 2.29 6.29
CA ILE A 43 7.73 3.61 5.95
C ILE A 43 9.08 3.47 5.23
N PRO A 44 10.08 2.72 5.74
CA PRO A 44 11.36 2.56 5.03
C PRO A 44 11.22 1.90 3.66
N VAL A 45 10.23 1.01 3.47
CA VAL A 45 10.00 0.32 2.19
C VAL A 45 9.61 1.30 1.09
N PHE A 46 8.83 2.33 1.42
CA PHE A 46 8.53 3.41 0.47
C PHE A 46 9.81 4.16 0.04
N TYR A 47 10.73 4.39 0.97
CA TYR A 47 12.00 5.06 0.72
C TYR A 47 13.10 4.15 0.15
N GLY A 48 12.76 2.93 -0.28
CA GLY A 48 13.66 2.03 -1.02
C GLY A 48 14.36 0.97 -0.18
N GLU A 49 14.03 0.81 1.11
CA GLU A 49 14.53 -0.33 1.89
C GLU A 49 13.89 -1.64 1.41
N TYR A 50 14.68 -2.72 1.39
CA TYR A 50 14.19 -4.00 0.91
C TYR A 50 13.13 -4.58 1.86
N PRO A 51 12.00 -5.10 1.34
CA PRO A 51 10.98 -5.75 2.17
C PRO A 51 11.52 -6.85 3.10
N SER A 52 12.56 -7.57 2.67
CA SER A 52 13.22 -8.62 3.46
C SER A 52 14.02 -8.09 4.65
N ARG A 53 14.41 -6.80 4.65
CA ARG A 53 15.22 -6.18 5.70
C ARG A 53 14.39 -5.46 6.77
N VAL A 54 13.13 -5.16 6.47
CA VAL A 54 12.22 -4.52 7.44
C VAL A 54 11.47 -5.53 8.30
N VAL A 55 11.52 -6.83 7.98
CA VAL A 55 10.91 -7.91 8.77
C VAL A 55 12.01 -8.77 9.41
N PRO A 56 11.93 -9.08 10.72
CA PRO A 56 12.86 -9.98 11.38
C PRO A 56 12.83 -11.38 10.76
N ALA A 57 13.98 -12.03 10.68
CA ALA A 57 14.12 -13.39 10.15
C ALA A 57 13.29 -14.46 10.89
N THR A 58 12.87 -14.18 12.12
CA THR A 58 12.03 -15.06 12.94
C THR A 58 10.53 -14.99 12.61
N ARG A 59 10.13 -14.15 11.63
CA ARG A 59 8.73 -13.98 11.21
C ARG A 59 8.55 -14.42 9.76
N ASP A 60 7.28 -14.57 9.38
CA ASP A 60 6.92 -14.76 7.98
C ASP A 60 7.50 -13.65 7.10
N SER A 61 7.80 -14.00 5.85
CA SER A 61 8.22 -13.05 4.83
C SER A 61 7.27 -11.87 4.73
N PHE A 62 7.79 -10.70 4.36
CA PHE A 62 6.98 -9.50 4.12
C PHE A 62 5.73 -9.76 3.26
N GLU A 63 5.90 -10.49 2.15
CA GLU A 63 4.80 -10.84 1.24
C GLU A 63 3.70 -11.63 1.95
N ARG A 64 4.04 -12.74 2.62
CA ARG A 64 3.05 -13.52 3.40
C ARG A 64 2.34 -12.72 4.47
N TRP A 65 3.02 -11.73 5.07
CA TRP A 65 2.48 -10.95 6.17
C TRP A 65 1.64 -9.74 5.74
N TYR A 66 1.99 -9.05 4.65
CA TYR A 66 1.24 -7.87 4.21
C TYR A 66 0.43 -8.12 2.94
N LEU A 67 0.79 -9.11 2.13
CA LEU A 67 0.22 -9.39 0.83
C LEU A 67 -0.23 -10.88 0.73
N PRO A 68 -1.06 -11.38 1.66
CA PRO A 68 -1.41 -12.80 1.74
C PRO A 68 -2.29 -13.30 0.58
N GLN A 69 -3.00 -12.41 -0.10
CA GLN A 69 -3.94 -12.73 -1.17
C GLN A 69 -3.59 -11.98 -2.45
N SER A 70 -4.08 -12.47 -3.59
CA SER A 70 -3.88 -11.82 -4.90
C SER A 70 -4.53 -10.44 -5.00
N ASN A 71 -5.51 -10.15 -4.15
CA ASN A 71 -6.18 -8.86 -4.01
C ASN A 71 -5.72 -8.09 -2.76
N SER A 72 -4.58 -8.46 -2.18
CA SER A 72 -3.94 -7.69 -1.12
C SER A 72 -3.07 -6.59 -1.71
N TYR A 73 -3.21 -5.37 -1.18
CA TYR A 73 -2.49 -4.20 -1.68
C TYR A 73 -1.89 -3.41 -0.51
N ILE A 74 -0.67 -2.93 -0.70
CA ILE A 74 -0.13 -1.81 0.06
C ILE A 74 -0.03 -0.64 -0.91
N ILE A 75 -0.75 0.44 -0.64
CA ILE A 75 -0.73 1.66 -1.43
C ILE A 75 -0.05 2.76 -0.63
N TYR A 76 0.95 3.39 -1.22
CA TYR A 76 1.55 4.63 -0.72
C TYR A 76 1.03 5.78 -1.56
N GLU A 77 0.27 6.70 -0.96
CA GLU A 77 -0.11 7.94 -1.63
C GLU A 77 0.85 9.05 -1.23
N TYR A 78 1.40 9.76 -2.22
CA TYR A 78 2.43 10.75 -2.00
C TYR A 78 2.28 11.93 -2.95
N LEU A 79 2.78 13.09 -2.51
CA LEU A 79 2.96 14.26 -3.38
C LEU A 79 4.28 14.12 -4.13
N ARG A 80 4.22 14.22 -5.46
CA ARG A 80 5.42 14.21 -6.31
C ARG A 80 6.03 15.61 -6.43
N GLY A 81 5.20 16.65 -6.44
CA GLY A 81 5.61 18.03 -6.69
C GLY A 81 5.33 19.00 -5.56
N GLU A 82 5.45 20.30 -5.86
CA GLU A 82 5.10 21.38 -4.93
C GLU A 82 3.61 21.70 -4.92
N GLN A 83 2.88 21.32 -5.97
CA GLN A 83 1.44 21.50 -6.06
C GLN A 83 0.72 20.36 -5.35
N ASP A 84 -0.24 20.69 -4.48
CA ASP A 84 -1.07 19.70 -3.77
C ASP A 84 -1.91 18.82 -4.71
N SER A 85 -2.08 19.23 -5.97
CA SER A 85 -2.73 18.45 -7.02
C SER A 85 -1.83 17.39 -7.66
N ASP A 86 -0.52 17.39 -7.41
CA ASP A 86 0.43 16.42 -7.98
C ASP A 86 0.55 15.16 -7.10
N VAL A 87 -0.60 14.55 -6.81
CA VAL A 87 -0.73 13.34 -5.99
C VAL A 87 -0.57 12.09 -6.87
N CYS A 88 0.32 11.21 -6.45
CA CYS A 88 0.59 9.93 -7.09
C CYS A 88 0.46 8.81 -6.07
N GLN A 89 0.48 7.57 -6.56
CA GLN A 89 0.53 6.41 -5.69
C GLN A 89 1.57 5.37 -6.15
N VAL A 90 2.13 4.65 -5.18
CA VAL A 90 2.90 3.42 -5.40
C VAL A 90 2.10 2.25 -4.84
N VAL A 91 1.84 1.25 -5.67
CA VAL A 91 1.11 0.04 -5.29
C VAL A 91 2.07 -1.13 -5.24
N LEU A 92 2.09 -1.82 -4.10
CA LEU A 92 2.81 -3.06 -3.90
C LEU A 92 1.82 -4.23 -3.96
N THR A 93 2.14 -5.24 -4.76
CA THR A 93 1.43 -6.53 -4.78
C THR A 93 2.39 -7.69 -4.61
N SER A 94 1.87 -8.83 -4.18
CA SER A 94 2.58 -10.10 -4.22
C SER A 94 2.88 -10.49 -5.67
N SER A 95 4.07 -11.04 -5.92
CA SER A 95 4.44 -11.71 -7.19
C SER A 95 4.63 -13.23 -7.02
N GLY A 96 4.35 -13.75 -5.83
CA GLY A 96 4.53 -15.14 -5.40
C GLY A 96 5.96 -15.49 -4.97
N LYS A 97 6.94 -14.64 -5.28
CA LYS A 97 8.35 -14.78 -4.89
C LYS A 97 8.94 -13.48 -4.33
N GLY A 98 8.10 -12.46 -4.13
CA GLY A 98 8.56 -11.10 -3.87
C GLY A 98 7.45 -10.08 -3.99
N VAL A 99 7.83 -8.83 -4.20
CA VAL A 99 6.90 -7.70 -4.25
C VAL A 99 7.11 -6.95 -5.56
N ASP A 100 6.02 -6.72 -6.29
CA ASP A 100 6.01 -5.86 -7.47
C ASP A 100 5.68 -4.43 -7.04
N TYR A 101 6.46 -3.47 -7.53
CA TYR A 101 6.23 -2.04 -7.31
C TYR A 101 5.64 -1.43 -8.57
N ARG A 102 4.49 -0.77 -8.43
CA ARG A 102 3.79 -0.10 -9.53
C ARG A 102 3.56 1.37 -9.19
N LEU A 103 4.12 2.26 -10.01
CA LEU A 103 3.89 3.70 -9.89
C LEU A 103 2.70 4.08 -10.75
N ILE A 104 1.77 4.84 -10.18
CA ILE A 104 0.55 5.29 -10.84
C ILE A 104 0.44 6.80 -10.63
N ASN A 105 0.35 7.54 -11.73
CA ASN A 105 0.22 9.00 -11.74
C ASN A 105 -1.24 9.43 -11.50
N LYS A 106 -1.82 8.94 -10.40
CA LYS A 106 -3.20 9.20 -9.95
C LYS A 106 -3.24 9.14 -8.43
N ALA A 107 -4.04 10.00 -7.80
CA ALA A 107 -4.43 9.86 -6.39
C ALA A 107 -5.12 8.50 -6.14
N PHE A 108 -5.06 8.02 -4.89
CA PHE A 108 -5.72 6.77 -4.52
C PHE A 108 -7.24 6.96 -4.53
N GLU A 109 -7.93 6.03 -5.18
CA GLU A 109 -9.38 5.89 -5.15
C GLU A 109 -9.74 4.44 -4.84
N LEU A 110 -10.53 4.21 -3.79
CA LEU A 110 -10.84 2.85 -3.34
C LEU A 110 -11.56 2.04 -4.44
N SER A 111 -12.42 2.69 -5.23
CA SER A 111 -13.15 2.10 -6.36
C SER A 111 -12.24 1.42 -7.39
N ASP A 112 -11.00 1.87 -7.56
CA ASP A 112 -10.02 1.27 -8.47
C ASP A 112 -9.62 -0.15 -8.03
N TYR A 113 -9.68 -0.44 -6.73
CA TYR A 113 -9.18 -1.68 -6.12
C TYR A 113 -10.30 -2.59 -5.61
N LEU A 114 -11.54 -2.11 -5.61
CA LEU A 114 -12.71 -2.90 -5.29
C LEU A 114 -13.13 -3.70 -6.53
N SER A 115 -13.08 -5.02 -6.44
CA SER A 115 -13.78 -5.86 -7.40
C SER A 115 -15.26 -5.78 -7.13
N ALA A 116 -16.09 -5.67 -8.17
CA ALA A 116 -17.51 -5.93 -8.00
C ALA A 116 -17.76 -7.39 -7.56
N GLY A 117 -16.77 -8.30 -7.58
CA GLY A 117 -16.83 -9.60 -6.90
C GLY A 117 -16.93 -9.59 -5.35
N MET A 118 -16.95 -8.41 -4.70
CA MET A 118 -17.41 -8.32 -3.31
C MET A 118 -18.94 -8.13 -3.19
N LEU A 119 -19.66 -7.90 -4.31
CA LEU A 119 -21.13 -7.83 -4.33
C LEU A 119 -21.82 -8.52 -5.54
N GLU A 120 -21.30 -8.50 -6.77
CA GLU A 120 -21.70 -9.32 -7.95
C GLU A 120 -20.85 -8.95 -9.22
N GLY A 121 -19.91 -9.81 -9.64
CA GLY A 121 -19.69 -10.11 -11.07
C GLY A 121 -19.00 -9.16 -12.07
N GLN A 122 -18.35 -8.05 -11.70
CA GLN A 122 -17.56 -7.22 -12.65
C GLN A 122 -16.12 -6.91 -12.16
N HIS A 123 -15.17 -6.93 -13.10
CA HIS A 123 -13.73 -6.91 -12.83
C HIS A 123 -13.27 -5.55 -12.26
N ALA A 124 -12.57 -5.56 -11.11
CA ALA A 124 -11.74 -4.43 -10.68
C ALA A 124 -10.70 -4.13 -11.76
N ALA A 125 -10.30 -2.86 -11.88
CA ALA A 125 -9.12 -2.53 -12.67
C ALA A 125 -7.91 -3.24 -12.04
N ASN A 126 -7.23 -4.08 -12.81
CA ASN A 126 -5.98 -4.68 -12.35
C ASN A 126 -4.98 -3.54 -12.11
N PRO A 127 -4.19 -3.50 -11.02
CA PRO A 127 -3.15 -2.48 -10.85
C PRO A 127 -2.23 -2.34 -12.07
N VAL A 128 -2.05 -3.42 -12.83
CA VAL A 128 -1.36 -3.39 -14.13
C VAL A 128 -2.08 -2.53 -15.17
N GLU A 129 -3.41 -2.56 -15.24
CA GLU A 129 -4.22 -1.72 -16.12
C GLU A 129 -4.24 -0.27 -15.66
N LEU A 130 -4.31 -0.02 -14.35
CA LEU A 130 -4.18 1.34 -13.81
C LEU A 130 -2.84 1.96 -14.20
N VAL A 131 -1.73 1.22 -14.05
CA VAL A 131 -0.43 1.70 -14.52
C VAL A 131 -0.49 2.07 -15.99
N ARG A 132 -1.03 1.21 -16.86
CA ARG A 132 -1.13 1.46 -18.31
C ARG A 132 -1.95 2.72 -18.64
N ASN A 133 -3.06 2.93 -17.95
CA ASN A 133 -3.97 4.04 -18.21
C ASN A 133 -3.41 5.39 -17.74
N TYR A 134 -2.44 5.36 -16.81
CA TYR A 134 -1.85 6.55 -16.19
C TYR A 134 -0.33 6.65 -16.39
N GLN A 135 0.24 5.97 -17.39
CA GLN A 135 1.60 6.26 -17.86
C GLN A 135 1.56 7.50 -18.76
N THR A 136 2.28 8.56 -18.39
CA THR A 136 2.53 9.75 -19.23
C THR A 136 4.02 9.95 -19.38
#